data_AF-A0A8T6HM68-F1
#
_entry.id   AF-A0A8T6HM68-F1
#
_cell.length_a   1.000
_cell.length_b   1.000
_cell.length_c   1.000
_cell.angle_alpha   90.00
_cell.angle_beta   90.00
_cell.angle_gamma   90.00
#
_symmetry.space_group_name_H-M   'P 1'
#
loop_
_entity.id
_entity.type
_entity.pdbx_description
1 polymer ?
#
loop_
_entity_poly.entity_id
_entity_poly.type
_entity_poly.pdbx_seq_one_letter_code
_entity_poly.pdbx_strand_id
1 'polypeptide(L)' 'MVDTFSSLTEISQAIRERDVSASEVLEAHLARIDEVNPTLNAVVHLCADRARAE' A
#
# COMPACT_ATOMS: atom_id res chain seq x y z
N MET A 1 1.49 -13.94 -5.34
CA MET A 1 2.14 -12.62 -5.46
C MET A 1 1.07 -11.60 -5.15
N VAL A 2 1.18 -10.93 -4.00
CA VAL A 2 0.23 -9.90 -3.56
C VAL A 2 0.49 -8.63 -4.38
N ASP A 3 -0.57 -8.00 -4.88
CA ASP A 3 -0.51 -6.75 -5.64
C ASP A 3 -1.44 -5.70 -5.01
N THR A 4 -1.42 -4.45 -5.49
CA THR A 4 -2.24 -3.34 -4.96
C THR A 4 -3.75 -3.57 -5.11
N PHE A 5 -4.18 -4.55 -5.91
CA PHE A 5 -5.58 -4.93 -6.09
C PHE A 5 -6.01 -6.17 -5.29
N SER A 6 -5.10 -6.80 -4.55
CA SER A 6 -5.43 -7.94 -3.70
C SER A 6 -6.36 -7.53 -2.56
N SER A 7 -7.19 -8.47 -2.10
CA SER A 7 -8.06 -8.24 -0.95
C SER A 7 -7.25 -8.11 0.34
N LEU A 8 -7.83 -7.43 1.34
CA LEU A 8 -7.21 -7.32 2.67
C LEU A 8 -6.96 -8.69 3.32
N THR A 9 -7.80 -9.68 3.05
CA THR A 9 -7.63 -11.04 3.57
C THR A 9 -6.39 -11.71 2.98
N GLU A 10 -6.17 -11.59 1.67
CA GLU A 10 -5.00 -12.14 0.99
C GLU A 10 -3.72 -11.43 1.43
N ILE A 11 -3.74 -10.10 1.52
CA ILE A 11 -2.62 -9.30 2.04
C ILE A 11 -2.29 -9.73 3.48
N SER A 12 -3.31 -9.85 4.34
CA SER A 12 -3.13 -10.24 5.74
C SER A 12 -2.58 -11.65 5.88
N GLN A 13 -3.00 -12.58 5.02
CA GLN A 13 -2.50 -13.94 5.00
C GLN A 13 -1.04 -13.98 4.57
N ALA A 14 -0.68 -13.30 3.49
CA ALA A 14 0.69 -13.24 3.00
C ALA A 14 1.66 -12.60 4.02
N ILE A 15 1.22 -11.59 4.78
CA ILE A 15 2.01 -11.01 5.88
C ILE A 15 2.21 -12.04 7.01
N ARG A 16 1.16 -12.79 7.37
CA ARG A 16 1.26 -13.85 8.41
C ARG A 16 2.19 -14.99 7.99
N GLU A 17 2.16 -15.34 6.71
CA GLU A 17 3.02 -16.36 6.11
C GLU A 17 4.45 -15.84 5.87
N ARG A 18 4.69 -14.53 6.03
CA ARG A 18 5.96 -13.82 5.79
C ARG A 18 6.40 -13.84 4.33
N ASP A 19 5.44 -13.99 3.42
CA ASP A 19 5.68 -13.90 1.97
C ASP A 19 5.90 -12.46 1.52
N VAL A 20 5.31 -11.50 2.25
CA VAL A 20 5.49 -10.05 2.06
C VAL A 20 5.53 -9.36 3.42
N SER A 21 6.30 -8.27 3.51
CA SER A 21 6.30 -7.40 4.68
C SER A 21 5.21 -6.33 4.60
N ALA A 22 4.76 -5.85 5.75
CA ALA A 22 3.82 -4.72 5.83
C ALA A 22 4.40 -3.46 5.16
N SER A 23 5.72 -3.23 5.26
CA SER A 23 6.40 -2.11 4.62
C SER A 23 6.41 -2.25 3.09
N GLU A 24 6.64 -3.45 2.54
CA GLU A 24 6.57 -3.67 1.08
C GLU A 24 5.16 -3.40 0.54
N VAL A 25 4.13 -3.85 1.26
CA VAL A 25 2.74 -3.58 0.89
C VAL A 25 2.47 -2.08 0.94
N LEU A 26 2.91 -1.39 1.99
CA LEU A 26 2.74 0.07 2.11
C LEU A 26 3.40 0.82 0.95
N GLU A 27 4.66 0.54 0.64
CA GLU A 27 5.37 1.21 -0.45
C GLU A 27 4.71 0.94 -1.81
N ALA A 28 4.21 -0.27 -2.05
CA ALA A 28 3.47 -0.59 -3.28
C ALA A 28 2.21 0.28 -3.43
N HIS A 29 1.48 0.54 -2.34
CA HIS A 29 0.30 1.40 -2.36
C HIS A 29 0.66 2.88 -2.53
N LEU A 30 1.74 3.35 -1.88
CA LEU A 30 2.23 4.71 -2.05
C LEU A 30 2.69 4.99 -3.49
N ALA A 31 3.43 4.06 -4.09
CA ALA A 31 3.84 4.16 -5.50
C ALA A 31 2.62 4.25 -6.43
N ARG A 32 1.58 3.45 -6.17
CA ARG A 32 0.35 3.51 -6.97
C ARG A 32 -0.40 4.82 -6.82
N ILE A 33 -0.43 5.38 -5.61
CA ILE A 33 -1.01 6.71 -5.35
C ILE A 33 -0.25 7.76 -6.16
N ASP A 34 1.07 7.75 -6.16
CA ASP A 34 1.89 8.72 -6.90
C ASP A 34 1.65 8.65 -8.42
N GLU A 35 1.41 7.46 -8.97
CA GLU A 35 1.09 7.28 -10.40
C GLU A 35 -0.30 7.81 -10.78
N VAL A 36 -1.32 7.56 -9.96
CA VAL A 36 -2.73 7.73 -10.36
C VAL A 36 -3.36 8.99 -9.81
N ASN A 37 -3.02 9.35 -8.58
CA ASN A 37 -3.62 10.47 -7.88
C ASN A 37 -3.43 11.83 -8.58
N PRO A 38 -2.35 12.11 -9.35
CA PRO A 38 -2.24 13.35 -10.12
C PRO A 38 -3.39 13.58 -11.12
N THR A 39 -3.99 12.50 -11.63
CA THR A 39 -5.11 12.58 -12.58
C THR A 39 -6.47 12.60 -11.87
N LEU A 40 -6.60 11.85 -10.77
CA LEU A 40 -7.88 11.71 -10.05
C LEU A 40 -8.11 12.77 -8.97
N ASN A 41 -7.04 13.28 -8.37
CA ASN A 41 -7.05 14.15 -7.20
C ASN A 41 -7.93 13.60 -6.06
N ALA A 42 -7.87 12.28 -5.82
CA ALA A 42 -8.68 11.58 -4.82
C ALA A 42 -8.09 11.66 -3.41
N VAL A 43 -6.76 11.74 -3.30
CA VAL A 43 -6.01 11.87 -2.05
C VAL A 43 -5.43 13.28 -1.98
N VAL A 44 -6.07 14.15 -1.21
CA VAL A 44 -5.66 15.56 -1.06
C VAL A 44 -4.50 15.72 -0.06
N HIS A 45 -4.51 14.90 0.99
CA HIS A 45 -3.47 14.90 2.02
C HIS A 45 -2.84 13.50 2.11
N LEU A 46 -1.65 13.35 1.52
CA LEU A 46 -0.87 12.13 1.61
C LEU A 46 0.06 12.20 2.84
N CYS A 47 -0.23 11.37 3.85
CA CYS A 47 0.54 11.28 5.09
C CYS A 47 1.57 10.14 5.04
N ALA A 48 2.40 10.09 3.98
CA ALA A 48 3.32 8.97 3.72
C ALA A 48 4.31 8.72 4.87
N ASP A 49 4.91 9.78 5.42
CA ASP A 49 5.90 9.66 6.50
C ASP A 49 5.29 9.08 7.78
N ARG A 50 4.06 9.48 8.08
CA ARG A 50 3.31 8.93 9.22
C ARG A 50 2.97 7.47 9.00
N ALA A 51 2.55 7.10 7.79
CA ALA A 51 2.22 5.71 7.46
C ALA A 51 3.43 4.77 7.55
N ARG A 52 4.66 5.28 7.37
CA ARG A 52 5.90 4.51 7.56
C ARG A 52 6.32 4.37 9.02
N ALA A 53 5.86 5.26 9.90
CA ALA A 53 6.32 5.37 11.29
C ALA A 53 5.41 4.65 12.31
N GLU A 54 4.13 4.46 11.99
CA GLU A 54 3.13 3.77 12.82
C GLU A 54 2.99 2.29 12.45
#